data_AF-A0A3P8W4W5-F1
#
_entry.id   AF-A0A3P8W4W5-F1
#
_cell.length_a   1.000
_cell.length_b   1.000
_cell.length_c   1.000
_cell.angle_alpha   90.00
_cell.angle_beta   90.00
_cell.angle_gamma   90.00
#
_symmetry.space_group_name_H-M   'P 1'
#
loop_
_entity.id
_entity.type
_entity.pdbx_description
1 polymer ?
#
loop_
_entity_poly.entity_id
_entity_poly.type
_entity_poly.pdbx_seq_one_letter_code
_entity_poly.pdbx_strand_id
1 'polypeptide(L)' 'SERIILTKISDFSQDQSKCFQNYLDFHRCNNALAAKDQDISPCQWYQSLVPGLVGKWDEKIEQGTFPGKI' A
#
# COMPACT_ATOMS: atom_id res chain seq x y z
N SER A 1 32.59 5.64 2.09
CA SER A 1 31.68 6.72 2.51
C SER A 1 30.40 6.79 1.68
N GLU A 2 30.40 6.50 0.38
CA GLU A 2 29.19 6.62 -0.48
C GLU A 2 28.18 5.46 -0.36
N ARG A 3 28.61 4.30 0.18
CA ARG A 3 27.75 3.12 0.35
C ARG A 3 26.65 3.30 1.41
N ILE A 4 26.80 4.28 2.31
CA ILE A 4 25.84 4.57 3.40
C ILE A 4 24.70 5.48 2.93
N ILE A 5 24.89 6.26 1.87
CA ILE A 5 23.87 7.18 1.34
C ILE A 5 22.82 6.41 0.53
N LEU A 6 23.23 5.39 -0.22
CA LEU A 6 22.31 4.56 -1.02
C LEU A 6 21.35 3.72 -0.16
N THR A 7 21.74 3.38 1.08
CA THR A 7 20.89 2.63 2.02
C THR A 7 19.86 3.50 2.76
N LYS A 8 19.90 4.84 2.60
CA LYS A 8 18.89 5.75 3.19
C LYS A 8 17.79 6.16 2.21
N ILE A 9 17.94 5.84 0.92
CA ILE A 9 16.90 6.05 -0.11
C ILE A 9 16.00 4.79 -0.25
N SER A 10 16.35 3.70 0.43
CA SER A 10 15.74 2.37 0.30
C SER A 10 14.74 2.00 1.40
N ASP A 11 14.11 2.95 2.10
CA ASP A 11 13.00 2.67 3.03
C ASP A 11 11.68 2.28 2.30
N PHE A 12 11.76 2.03 1.00
CA PHE A 12 10.74 1.32 0.23
C PHE A 12 10.75 -0.16 0.63
N SER A 13 9.60 -0.68 1.06
CA SER A 13 9.49 -2.05 1.59
C SER A 13 9.83 -3.09 0.52
N GLN A 14 11.05 -3.65 0.57
CA GLN A 14 11.48 -4.78 -0.28
C GLN A 14 10.86 -6.12 0.16
N ASP A 15 10.15 -6.14 1.30
CA ASP A 15 9.42 -7.30 1.78
C ASP A 15 8.00 -7.32 1.18
N GLN A 16 7.75 -8.36 0.38
CA GLN A 16 6.46 -8.62 -0.27
C GLN A 16 5.31 -8.80 0.74
N SER A 17 5.58 -9.38 1.91
CA SER A 17 4.58 -9.61 2.96
C SER A 17 4.13 -8.28 3.56
N LYS A 18 5.09 -7.42 3.90
CA LYS A 18 4.82 -6.08 4.44
C LYS A 18 4.13 -5.17 3.42
N CYS A 19 4.51 -5.27 2.15
CA CYS A 19 3.84 -4.61 1.04
C CYS A 19 2.37 -5.02 0.91
N PHE A 20 2.08 -6.32 1.01
CA PHE A 20 0.72 -6.85 0.97
C PHE A 20 -0.12 -6.34 2.16
N GLN A 21 0.45 -6.34 3.36
CA GLN A 21 -0.25 -5.83 4.54
C GLN A 21 -0.56 -4.32 4.41
N ASN A 22 0.39 -3.51 3.95
CA ASN A 22 0.17 -2.09 3.72
C ASN A 22 -0.94 -1.83 2.68
N TYR A 23 -1.03 -2.66 1.64
CA TYR A 23 -2.11 -2.58 0.65
C TYR A 23 -3.49 -2.88 1.27
N LEU A 24 -3.58 -3.90 2.12
CA LEU A 24 -4.83 -4.18 2.84
C LEU A 24 -5.24 -3.03 3.74
N ASP A 25 -4.29 -2.47 4.50
CA ASP A 25 -4.56 -1.40 5.45
C ASP A 25 -4.98 -0.11 4.76
N PHE A 26 -4.43 0.18 3.58
CA PHE A 26 -4.88 1.27 2.72
C PHE A 26 -6.37 1.16 2.36
N HIS A 27 -6.78 0.02 1.81
CA HIS A 27 -8.18 -0.18 1.39
C HIS A 27 -9.13 -0.19 2.59
N ARG A 28 -8.75 -0.84 3.70
CA ARG A 28 -9.55 -0.86 4.93
C ARG A 28 -9.72 0.53 5.54
N CYS A 29 -8.65 1.33 5.54
CA CYS A 29 -8.68 2.71 6.01
C CYS A 29 -9.64 3.55 5.15
N ASN A 30 -9.50 3.47 3.82
CA ASN A 30 -10.40 4.17 2.90
C ASN A 30 -11.85 3.76 3.10
N ASN A 31 -12.13 2.46 3.18
CA ASN A 31 -13.48 1.92 3.40
C ASN A 31 -14.06 2.39 4.74
N ALA A 32 -13.26 2.36 5.81
CA ALA A 32 -13.70 2.77 7.14
C ALA A 32 -13.99 4.27 7.26
N LEU A 33 -13.21 5.12 6.59
CA LEU A 33 -13.41 6.57 6.60
C LEU A 33 -14.52 6.99 5.63
N ALA A 34 -14.58 6.40 4.43
CA ALA A 34 -15.65 6.63 3.46
C ALA A 34 -17.03 6.22 4.03
N ALA A 35 -17.12 5.11 4.77
CA ALA A 35 -18.35 4.69 5.43
C ALA A 35 -18.83 5.66 6.54
N LYS A 36 -17.95 6.58 6.96
CA LYS A 36 -18.24 7.61 7.98
C LYS A 36 -18.31 9.01 7.38
N ASP A 37 -18.25 9.15 6.05
CA ASP A 37 -18.14 10.44 5.35
C ASP A 37 -16.97 11.31 5.89
N GLN A 38 -15.87 10.67 6.28
CA GLN A 38 -14.67 11.33 6.80
C GLN A 38 -13.61 11.50 5.71
N ASP A 39 -12.71 12.47 5.92
CA ASP A 39 -11.57 12.71 5.05
C ASP A 39 -10.65 11.47 4.97
N ILE A 40 -10.42 11.00 3.74
CA ILE A 40 -9.57 9.84 3.43
C ILE A 40 -8.08 10.19 3.27
N SER A 41 -7.73 11.49 3.29
CA SER A 41 -6.34 11.95 3.19
C SER A 41 -5.37 11.25 4.16
N PRO A 42 -5.76 10.92 5.41
CA PRO A 42 -4.90 10.18 6.34
C PRO A 42 -4.53 8.77 5.87
N CYS A 43 -5.25 8.17 4.91
CA CYS A 43 -4.96 6.85 4.37
C CYS A 43 -3.94 6.87 3.22
N GLN A 44 -3.58 8.04 2.68
CA GLN A 44 -2.77 8.17 1.45
C GLN A 44 -1.27 7.85 1.62
N TRP A 45 -0.82 7.50 2.84
CA TRP A 45 0.57 7.13 3.15
C TRP A 45 1.07 5.90 2.37
N TYR A 46 0.16 5.08 1.84
CA TYR A 46 0.46 3.87 1.08
C TYR A 46 1.31 4.10 -0.19
N GLN A 47 1.08 5.18 -0.93
CA GLN A 47 1.76 5.46 -2.21
C GLN A 47 3.29 5.56 -2.06
N SER A 48 3.75 5.91 -0.86
CA SER A 48 5.17 6.05 -0.53
C SER A 48 5.83 4.77 -0.02
N LEU A 49 5.12 3.63 0.05
CA LEU A 49 5.66 2.40 0.65
C LEU A 49 5.79 1.20 -0.29
N VAL A 50 5.16 1.24 -1.47
CA VAL A 50 5.09 0.08 -2.37
C VAL A 50 5.59 0.40 -3.79
N PRO A 51 6.83 0.01 -4.15
CA PRO A 51 7.30 0.00 -5.54
C PRO A 51 6.60 -1.09 -6.36
N GLY A 52 5.91 -0.73 -7.44
CA GLY A 52 5.76 -1.63 -8.60
C GLY A 52 4.91 -2.90 -8.44
N LEU A 53 4.22 -3.09 -7.31
CA LEU A 53 3.32 -4.24 -7.06
C LEU A 53 1.84 -3.87 -7.06
N VAL A 54 1.53 -2.58 -7.06
CA VAL A 54 0.18 -2.02 -6.89
C VAL A 54 -0.74 -2.43 -8.05
N GLY A 55 -0.32 -2.18 -9.30
CA GLY A 55 -1.19 -2.41 -10.46
C GLY A 55 -1.66 -3.86 -10.64
N LYS A 56 -0.83 -4.85 -10.28
CA LYS A 56 -1.22 -6.27 -10.36
C LYS A 56 -2.29 -6.66 -9.35
N TRP A 57 -2.35 -5.98 -8.21
CA TRP A 57 -3.38 -6.24 -7.20
C TRP A 57 -4.64 -5.45 -7.48
N ASP A 58 -4.51 -4.23 -8.03
CA ASP A 58 -5.65 -3.44 -8.48
C ASP A 58 -6.45 -4.18 -9.56
N GLU A 59 -5.77 -4.75 -10.58
CA GLU A 59 -6.41 -5.59 -11.59
C GLU A 59 -7.18 -6.77 -10.97
N LYS A 60 -6.63 -7.39 -9.92
CA LYS A 60 -7.30 -8.50 -9.22
C LYS A 60 -8.49 -8.04 -8.39
N ILE A 61 -8.46 -6.82 -7.83
CA ILE A 61 -9.61 -6.23 -7.15
C ILE A 61 -10.73 -6.00 -8.16
N GLU A 62 -10.42 -5.37 -9.30
CA GLU A 62 -11.40 -5.11 -10.37
C GLU A 62 -12.01 -6.40 -10.92
N GLN A 63 -11.22 -7.47 -11.04
CA GLN A 63 -11.67 -8.79 -11.47
C GLN A 63 -12.39 -9.60 -10.36
N GLY A 64 -12.41 -9.11 -9.11
CA GLY A 64 -12.98 -9.84 -7.97
C GLY A 64 -12.20 -11.12 -7.59
N THR A 65 -10.94 -11.25 -8.01
CA THR A 65 -10.07 -12.41 -7.74
C THR A 65 -8.99 -12.13 -6.69
N PHE A 66 -9.05 -10.97 -6.05
CA PHE A 66 -8.08 -10.58 -5.03
C PHE A 66 -8.20 -11.49 -3.78
N PRO A 67 -7.08 -12.09 -3.31
CA PRO A 67 -7.12 -13.07 -2.23
C PRO A 67 -7.25 -12.46 -0.82
N GLY A 68 -7.10 -11.14 -0.69
CA GLY A 68 -7.14 -10.45 0.59
C GLY A 68 -8.52 -9.88 0.93
N LYS A 69 -8.83 -9.78 2.22
CA LYS A 69 -10.07 -9.14 2.70
C LYS A 69 -9.83 -7.64 2.92
N ILE A 70 -10.54 -6.83 2.13
CA ILE A 70 -10.56 -5.36 2.17
C ILE A 70 -11.93 -4.83 2.59
#